data_AF-A0A352S9Q9-F1
#
_entry.id   AF-A0A352S9Q9-F1
#
_cell.length_a   1.000
_cell.length_b   1.000
_cell.length_c   1.000
_cell.angle_alpha   90.00
_cell.angle_beta   90.00
_cell.angle_gamma   90.00
#
_symmetry.space_group_name_H-M   'P 1'
#
loop_
_entity.id
_entity.type
_entity.pdbx_description
1 polymer ?
#
loop_
_entity_poly.entity_id
_entity_poly.type
_entity_poly.pdbx_seq_one_letter_code
_entity_poly.pdbx_strand_id
1 'polypeptide(L)'
;AQGFVRARIDGRIHELDEAPALDKKRKHTIEVVVDRFKVRADLQQRLAESFETAISLADGIAIIAPMEGEDGEEVTFSARFACPECGHSISELEPRLFSFNNPAGACPGCDGLGVKQFFDARRLVNGELTLAEG
;
A
#
# COMPACT_ATOMS: atom_id res chain seq x y z
N ALA A 1 -27.21 5.25 4.25
CA ALA A 1 -26.13 5.39 5.25
C ALA A 1 -25.85 4.01 5.83
N GLN A 2 -24.59 3.59 5.94
CA GLN A 2 -24.21 2.24 6.40
C GLN A 2 -24.28 2.05 7.93
N GLY A 3 -24.83 3.02 8.67
CA GLY A 3 -25.10 2.89 10.11
C GLY A 3 -23.90 3.12 11.04
N PHE A 4 -22.74 3.55 10.51
CA PHE A 4 -21.62 3.95 11.34
C PHE A 4 -21.94 5.24 12.10
N VAL A 5 -21.42 5.30 13.33
CA VAL A 5 -21.71 6.39 14.27
C VAL A 5 -20.46 7.24 14.53
N ARG A 6 -19.26 6.68 14.37
CA ARG A 6 -17.99 7.34 14.70
C ARG A 6 -16.97 7.24 13.57
N ALA A 7 -16.12 8.25 13.48
CA ALA A 7 -14.93 8.26 12.64
C ALA A 7 -13.75 8.87 13.40
N ARG A 8 -12.55 8.37 13.14
CA ARG A 8 -11.30 8.99 13.58
C ARG A 8 -10.83 9.92 12.47
N ILE A 9 -10.76 11.21 12.77
CA ILE A 9 -10.36 12.27 11.83
C ILE A 9 -9.11 12.92 12.40
N ASP A 10 -8.03 12.89 11.63
CA ASP A 10 -6.71 13.43 12.03
C ASP A 10 -6.27 12.95 13.43
N GLY A 11 -6.53 11.67 13.72
CA GLY A 11 -6.16 11.01 14.98
C GLY A 11 -7.15 11.20 16.15
N ARG A 12 -8.24 11.96 15.99
CA ARG A 12 -9.25 12.17 17.03
C ARG A 12 -10.58 11.51 16.68
N ILE A 13 -11.21 10.85 17.64
CA ILE A 13 -12.51 10.22 17.41
C ILE A 13 -13.62 11.28 17.51
N HIS A 14 -14.47 11.31 16.49
CA HIS A 14 -15.65 12.16 16.40
C HIS A 14 -16.90 11.31 16.15
N GLU A 15 -18.03 11.74 16.71
CA GLU A 15 -19.34 11.29 16.22
C GLU A 15 -19.54 11.85 14.81
N LEU A 16 -20.05 11.03 13.88
CA LEU A 16 -20.19 11.43 12.48
C LEU A 16 -21.15 12.62 12.29
N ASP A 17 -22.16 12.74 13.15
CA ASP A 17 -23.11 13.85 13.14
C ASP A 17 -22.49 15.17 13.66
N GLU A 18 -21.40 15.07 14.44
CA GLU A 18 -20.67 16.20 15.03
C GLU A 18 -19.25 16.32 14.43
N ALA A 19 -19.04 15.76 13.23
CA ALA A 19 -17.73 15.77 12.59
C ALA A 19 -17.28 17.21 12.25
N PRO A 20 -16.00 17.55 12.49
CA PRO A 20 -15.48 18.88 12.18
C PRO A 20 -15.49 19.15 10.68
N ALA A 21 -15.65 20.43 10.31
CA ALA A 21 -15.52 20.86 8.93
C ALA A 21 -14.05 20.69 8.47
N LEU A 22 -13.85 19.96 7.37
CA LEU A 22 -12.52 19.67 6.82
C LEU A 22 -12.05 20.78 5.88
N ASP A 23 -10.77 21.14 5.98
CA ASP A 23 -10.14 22.10 5.08
C ASP A 23 -9.75 21.41 3.77
N LYS A 24 -10.43 21.77 2.67
CA LYS A 24 -10.18 21.20 1.35
C LYS A 24 -8.75 21.44 0.83
N LYS A 25 -8.00 22.37 1.41
CA LYS A 25 -6.60 22.65 1.03
C LYS A 25 -5.59 21.77 1.76
N ARG A 26 -6.02 20.98 2.76
CA ARG A 26 -5.16 20.13 3.58
C ARG A 26 -5.48 18.67 3.32
N LYS A 27 -4.45 17.82 3.46
CA LYS A 27 -4.65 16.38 3.53
C LYS A 27 -5.19 16.04 4.92
N HIS A 28 -6.22 15.20 4.94
CA HIS A 28 -6.84 14.71 6.16
C HIS A 28 -6.80 13.19 6.16
N THR A 29 -6.64 12.61 7.34
CA THR A 29 -6.78 11.16 7.55
C THR A 29 -8.16 10.91 8.13
N ILE A 30 -8.95 10.07 7.46
CA ILE A 30 -10.34 9.77 7.87
C ILE A 30 -10.50 8.26 7.91
N GLU A 31 -10.79 7.73 9.09
CA GLU A 31 -10.94 6.29 9.32
C GLU A 31 -12.29 6.05 9.99
N VAL A 32 -13.07 5.13 9.46
CA VAL A 32 -14.36 4.77 10.06
C VAL A 32 -14.13 3.82 11.23
N VAL A 33 -14.74 4.09 12.38
CA VAL A 33 -14.67 3.19 13.52
C VAL A 33 -15.72 2.09 13.34
N VAL A 34 -15.27 0.89 12.96
CA VAL A 34 -16.16 -0.25 12.68
C VAL A 34 -16.61 -0.95 13.96
N ASP A 35 -15.69 -1.19 14.89
CA ASP A 35 -16.00 -1.89 16.14
C ASP A 35 -15.06 -1.47 17.28
N ARG A 36 -15.46 -1.75 18.52
CA ARG A 36 -14.66 -1.57 19.73
C ARG A 36 -14.91 -2.73 20.69
N PHE A 37 -13.83 -3.32 21.19
CA PHE A 37 -13.91 -4.45 22.11
C PHE A 37 -12.69 -4.46 23.04
N LYS A 38 -12.85 -5.10 24.20
CA LYS A 38 -11.72 -5.50 25.04
C LYS A 38 -11.33 -6.92 24.68
N VAL A 39 -10.04 -7.23 24.62
CA VAL A 39 -9.56 -8.56 24.22
C VAL A 39 -10.07 -9.63 25.19
N ARG A 40 -10.77 -10.63 24.66
CA ARG A 40 -11.30 -11.79 25.38
C ARG A 40 -11.28 -13.02 24.46
N ALA A 41 -11.27 -14.21 25.04
CA ALA A 41 -11.18 -15.47 24.30
C ALA A 41 -12.44 -15.79 23.45
N ASP A 42 -13.59 -15.23 23.79
CA ASP A 42 -14.88 -15.50 23.16
C ASP A 42 -15.19 -14.63 21.94
N LEU A 43 -14.27 -13.75 21.53
CA LEU A 43 -14.53 -12.72 20.52
C LEU A 43 -14.21 -13.13 19.07
N GLN A 44 -13.78 -14.37 18.83
CA GLN A 44 -13.26 -14.78 17.52
C GLN A 44 -14.22 -14.50 16.35
N GLN A 45 -15.51 -14.85 16.49
CA GLN A 45 -16.49 -14.61 15.43
C GLN A 45 -16.73 -13.10 15.18
N ARG A 46 -16.90 -12.32 16.25
CA ARG A 46 -17.09 -10.87 16.16
C ARG A 46 -15.88 -10.18 15.54
N LEU A 47 -14.67 -10.62 15.89
CA LEU A 47 -13.44 -10.10 15.29
C LEU A 47 -13.42 -10.35 13.78
N ALA A 48 -13.77 -11.57 13.35
CA ALA A 48 -13.80 -11.91 11.93
C ALA A 48 -14.81 -11.03 11.16
N GLU A 49 -16.03 -10.88 11.67
CA GLU A 49 -17.07 -10.04 11.06
C GLU A 49 -16.66 -8.55 10.99
N SER A 50 -16.04 -8.03 12.06
CA SER A 50 -15.55 -6.65 12.11
C SER A 50 -14.38 -6.41 11.15
N PHE A 51 -13.46 -7.38 11.01
CA PHE A 51 -12.37 -7.30 10.05
C PHE A 51 -12.87 -7.36 8.61
N GLU A 52 -13.79 -8.27 8.30
CA GLU A 52 -14.38 -8.37 6.96
C GLU A 52 -15.09 -7.07 6.57
N THR A 53 -15.81 -6.48 7.52
CA THR A 53 -16.45 -5.17 7.33
C THR A 53 -15.42 -4.06 7.09
N ALA A 54 -14.38 -3.96 7.92
CA ALA A 54 -13.35 -2.92 7.78
C ALA A 54 -12.60 -3.01 6.44
N ILE A 55 -12.14 -4.21 6.08
CA ILE A 55 -11.40 -4.47 4.84
C ILE A 55 -12.29 -4.18 3.62
N SER A 56 -13.58 -4.53 3.66
CA SER A 56 -14.52 -4.26 2.57
C SER A 56 -14.80 -2.76 2.37
N LEU A 57 -14.74 -1.97 3.43
CA LEU A 57 -14.98 -0.52 3.39
C LEU A 57 -13.75 0.27 2.95
N ALA A 58 -12.56 -0.14 3.39
CA ALA A 58 -11.31 0.59 3.22
C ALA A 58 -10.37 -0.11 2.21
N ASP A 59 -10.94 -0.60 1.11
CA ASP A 59 -10.22 -1.10 -0.06
C ASP A 59 -9.12 -2.15 0.25
N GLY A 60 -9.38 -3.01 1.24
CA GLY A 60 -8.45 -4.05 1.65
C GLY A 60 -7.66 -3.75 2.93
N ILE A 61 -7.81 -2.58 3.54
CA ILE A 61 -7.01 -2.14 4.69
C ILE A 61 -7.87 -2.18 5.97
N ALA A 62 -7.28 -2.60 7.09
CA ALA A 62 -7.88 -2.47 8.41
C ALA A 62 -6.82 -2.03 9.43
N ILE A 63 -7.19 -1.17 10.37
CA ILE A 63 -6.28 -0.67 11.41
C ILE A 63 -6.86 -1.05 12.76
N ILE A 64 -6.05 -1.66 13.62
CA ILE A 64 -6.32 -1.81 15.04
C ILE A 64 -5.57 -0.71 15.76
N ALA A 65 -6.29 0.10 16.53
CA ALA A 65 -5.72 1.12 17.40
C ALA A 65 -6.13 0.87 18.87
N PRO A 66 -5.27 1.21 19.84
CA PRO A 66 -5.66 1.22 21.25
C PRO A 66 -6.80 2.21 21.49
N MET A 67 -7.58 1.99 22.55
CA MET A 67 -8.60 2.96 22.94
C MET A 67 -7.93 4.26 23.45
N GLU A 68 -8.63 5.39 23.34
CA GLU A 68 -8.10 6.67 23.85
C GLU A 68 -7.68 6.55 25.33
N GLY A 69 -6.41 6.87 25.60
CA GLY A 69 -5.84 6.80 26.94
C GLY A 69 -5.26 5.44 27.34
N GLU A 70 -5.25 4.44 26.45
CA GLU A 70 -4.53 3.19 26.63
C GLU A 70 -3.18 3.21 25.90
N ASP A 71 -2.15 2.61 26.52
CA ASP A 71 -0.84 2.44 25.89
C ASP A 71 -0.89 1.32 24.84
N GLY A 72 -0.38 1.59 23.64
CA GLY A 72 -0.31 0.61 22.57
C GLY A 72 0.12 1.23 21.25
N GLU A 73 0.58 0.40 20.32
CA GLU A 73 0.90 0.80 18.96
C GLU A 73 -0.26 0.46 18.02
N GLU A 74 -0.45 1.29 16.99
CA GLU A 74 -1.40 1.00 15.92
C GLU A 74 -0.85 -0.10 15.02
N VAL A 75 -1.70 -1.07 14.68
CA VAL A 75 -1.34 -2.19 13.81
C VAL A 75 -2.19 -2.13 12.56
N THR A 76 -1.53 -1.99 11.41
CA THR A 76 -2.19 -1.99 10.11
C THR A 76 -2.16 -3.39 9.49
N PHE A 77 -3.31 -3.84 9.01
CA PHE A 77 -3.51 -5.07 8.26
C PHE A 77 -3.91 -4.73 6.83
N SER A 78 -3.42 -5.53 5.88
CA SER A 78 -3.82 -5.47 4.49
C SER A 78 -4.22 -6.86 4.02
N ALA A 79 -5.45 -7.00 3.51
CA ALA A 79 -5.91 -8.18 2.79
C ALA A 79 -5.43 -8.21 1.34
N ARG A 80 -4.82 -7.11 0.87
CA ARG A 80 -4.15 -7.06 -0.42
C ARG A 80 -2.68 -7.34 -0.24
N PHE A 81 -2.05 -7.91 -1.27
CA PHE A 81 -0.61 -7.81 -1.43
C PHE A 81 -0.22 -6.39 -1.84
N ALA A 82 -0.57 -5.38 -1.05
CA ALA A 82 -0.31 -3.98 -1.35
C ALA A 82 0.40 -3.31 -0.18
N CYS A 83 1.35 -2.43 -0.51
CA CYS A 83 1.99 -1.60 0.51
C CYS A 83 0.96 -0.61 1.08
N PRO A 84 0.72 -0.60 2.41
CA PRO A 84 -0.27 0.27 3.03
C PRO A 84 0.10 1.76 2.99
N GLU A 85 1.38 2.11 2.78
CA GLU A 85 1.83 3.50 2.73
C GLU A 85 1.71 4.14 1.33
N CYS A 86 2.00 3.37 0.27
CA CYS A 86 2.06 3.92 -1.09
C CYS A 86 1.01 3.35 -2.04
N GLY A 87 0.20 2.39 -1.60
CA GLY A 87 -0.86 1.77 -2.39
C GLY A 87 -0.36 0.89 -3.54
N HIS A 88 0.95 0.64 -3.63
CA HIS A 88 1.48 -0.26 -4.65
C HIS A 88 1.06 -1.70 -4.35
N SER A 89 0.12 -2.21 -5.14
CA SER A 89 -0.29 -3.60 -5.12
C SER A 89 0.63 -4.44 -5.99
N ILE A 90 1.25 -5.46 -5.41
CA ILE A 90 1.79 -6.59 -6.17
C ILE A 90 0.66 -7.60 -6.41
N SER A 91 0.71 -8.28 -7.55
CA SER A 91 -0.14 -9.45 -7.79
C SER A 91 0.21 -10.55 -6.79
N GLU A 92 -0.69 -11.52 -6.61
CA GLU A 92 -0.38 -12.72 -5.84
C GLU A 92 0.96 -13.32 -6.28
N LEU A 93 1.81 -13.66 -5.31
CA LEU A 93 3.17 -14.13 -5.56
C LEU A 93 3.15 -15.50 -6.22
N GLU A 94 3.14 -15.52 -7.54
CA GLU A 94 3.19 -16.74 -8.34
C GLU A 94 4.61 -16.99 -8.87
N PRO A 95 5.05 -18.25 -9.02
CA PRO A 95 6.38 -18.58 -9.52
C PRO A 95 6.74 -17.92 -10.87
N ARG A 96 5.73 -17.65 -11.72
CA ARG A 96 5.91 -17.00 -13.02
C ARG A 96 6.40 -15.54 -12.93
N LEU A 97 6.13 -14.85 -11.83
CA LEU A 97 6.62 -13.48 -11.59
C LEU A 97 8.14 -13.44 -11.42
N PHE A 98 8.75 -14.58 -11.03
CA PHE A 98 10.19 -14.72 -10.87
C PHE A 98 10.88 -15.30 -12.11
N SER A 99 10.11 -15.61 -13.15
CA SER A 99 10.65 -16.15 -14.40
C SER A 99 10.94 -15.03 -15.38
N PHE A 100 12.21 -14.77 -15.64
CA PHE A 100 12.65 -13.85 -16.70
C PHE A 100 12.26 -14.34 -18.11
N ASN A 101 11.92 -15.62 -18.26
CA ASN A 101 11.40 -16.19 -19.51
C ASN A 101 9.88 -15.99 -19.67
N ASN A 102 9.20 -15.43 -18.67
CA ASN A 102 7.77 -15.14 -18.74
C ASN A 102 7.55 -13.62 -18.85
N PRO A 103 6.71 -13.13 -19.77
CA PRO A 103 6.38 -11.70 -19.87
C PRO A 103 5.92 -11.06 -18.55
N ALA A 104 5.30 -11.83 -17.66
CA ALA A 104 4.85 -11.34 -16.35
C ALA A 104 6.01 -11.07 -15.35
N GLY A 105 7.16 -11.72 -15.52
CA GLY A 105 8.36 -11.53 -14.68
C GLY A 105 9.54 -10.87 -15.41
N ALA A 106 9.45 -10.72 -16.73
CA ALA A 106 10.49 -10.12 -17.55
C ALA A 106 10.54 -8.60 -17.37
N CYS A 107 11.76 -8.06 -17.23
CA CYS A 107 11.95 -6.61 -17.21
C CYS A 107 11.56 -6.01 -18.57
N PRO A 108 10.64 -5.02 -18.64
CA PRO A 108 10.16 -4.45 -19.91
C PRO A 108 11.23 -3.63 -20.64
N GLY A 109 12.34 -3.29 -19.95
CA GLY A 109 13.44 -2.57 -20.58
C GLY A 109 14.37 -3.47 -21.40
N CYS A 110 14.47 -4.77 -21.08
CA CYS A 110 15.40 -5.69 -21.72
C CYS A 110 14.77 -7.04 -22.08
N ASP A 111 13.45 -7.13 -22.01
CA ASP A 111 12.65 -8.34 -22.26
C ASP A 111 13.16 -9.57 -21.49
N GLY A 112 13.62 -9.37 -20.25
CA GLY A 112 14.14 -10.43 -19.40
C GLY A 112 15.57 -10.91 -19.72
N LEU A 113 16.24 -10.33 -20.73
CA LEU A 113 17.61 -10.71 -21.11
C LEU A 113 18.67 -10.20 -20.12
N GLY A 114 18.35 -9.18 -19.32
CA GLY A 114 19.30 -8.56 -18.38
C GLY A 114 20.40 -7.71 -19.04
N VAL A 115 20.41 -7.61 -20.37
CA VAL A 115 21.39 -6.86 -21.15
C VAL A 115 20.70 -5.93 -22.15
N LYS A 116 21.32 -4.80 -22.45
CA LYS A 116 20.90 -3.87 -23.51
C LYS A 116 22.07 -3.66 -24.46
N GLN A 117 21.80 -3.70 -25.76
CA GLN A 117 22.78 -3.28 -26.75
C GLN A 117 22.85 -1.75 -26.76
N PHE A 118 24.06 -1.22 -26.71
CA PHE A 118 24.32 0.21 -26.84
C PHE A 118 25.66 0.42 -27.55
N PHE A 119 25.85 1.62 -28.08
CA PHE A 119 27.10 2.01 -28.70
C PHE A 119 28.10 2.46 -27.64
N ASP A 120 29.21 1.73 -27.50
CA ASP A 120 30.32 2.15 -26.63
C ASP A 120 31.17 3.18 -27.39
N ALA A 121 31.17 4.43 -26.92
CA ALA A 121 31.94 5.52 -27.53
C ALA A 121 33.44 5.20 -27.67
N ARG A 122 34.00 4.38 -26.78
CA ARG A 122 35.42 3.96 -26.84
C ARG A 122 35.71 2.99 -27.98
N ARG A 123 34.68 2.33 -28.51
CA ARG A 123 34.78 1.48 -29.70
C ARG A 123 34.51 2.27 -30.99
N LEU A 124 34.07 3.52 -30.87
CA LEU A 124 33.75 4.39 -32.00
C LEU A 124 34.82 5.45 -32.24
N VAL A 125 35.40 6.01 -31.18
CA VAL A 125 36.38 7.09 -31.26
C VAL A 125 37.75 6.56 -30.84
N ASN A 126 38.72 6.64 -31.76
CA ASN A 126 40.10 6.33 -31.45
C ASN A 126 40.83 7.63 -31.05
N GLY A 127 41.17 7.75 -29.76
CA GLY A 127 41.88 8.93 -29.24
C GLY A 127 43.32 9.08 -29.73
N GLU A 128 43.86 8.08 -30.44
CA GLU A 128 45.21 8.10 -31.01
C GLU A 128 45.25 8.56 -32.48
N LEU A 129 44.09 8.65 -33.14
CA LEU A 129 43.98 9.11 -34.53
C LEU A 129 43.51 10.56 -34.58
N THR A 130 43.95 11.27 -35.62
CA THR A 130 43.36 12.58 -35.93
C THR A 130 41.99 12.39 -36.59
N LEU A 131 41.11 13.38 -36.47
CA LEU A 131 39.76 13.34 -37.08
C LEU A 131 39.77 13.10 -38.61
N ALA A 132 40.89 13.37 -39.29
CA ALA A 132 41.04 13.11 -40.73
C ALA A 132 41.43 11.66 -41.06
N GLU A 133 41.95 10.92 -40.07
CA GLU A 133 42.44 9.56 -40.18
C GLU A 133 41.51 8.53 -39.50
N GLY A 134 40.58 9.01 -38.66
CA GLY A 134 39.55 8.21 -37.98
C GLY A 134 38.76 9.03 -36.96
#